data_AF-A0AAU9Y7S8-F1
#
_entry.id   AF-A0AAU9Y7S8-F1
#
_cell.length_a   1.000
_cell.length_b   1.000
_cell.length_c   1.000
_cell.angle_alpha   90.00
_cell.angle_beta   90.00
_cell.angle_gamma   90.00
#
_symmetry.space_group_name_H-M   'P 1'
#
loop_
_entity.id
_entity.type
_entity.pdbx_description
1 polymer ?
#
loop_
_entity_poly.entity_id
_entity_poly.type
_entity_poly.pdbx_seq_one_letter_code
_entity_poly.pdbx_strand_id
1 'polypeptide(L)'
;MSTTSFSSGRSHTKLFQELQCSPSLMVGLQQQQLICFLAVDILLSITAFAGNFLILVALHKESSLHPPSKLLYRCLATTDLLVGLVALPLRALYWMSVVQEHWSLCRYARDAAIITGYVLSLVSLMTTTAISVDRLLALLLGLRYKQIVTLKRTYIIVTTFWVFNLVITLSRFLHHPITFLYFYLVISFCLVISVASYAKIFCTLRYHQAQVRDQQQLSQTNALNMARFRKAVYSALWVQLVLVVCYVPVYTLTVVITHTKKYSLLLVVTWSVAVILLSLNSTLNPFLYCWRISEVRQAVKQTIRQALC
;
A
#
# COMPACT_ATOMS: atom_id res chain seq x y z
N MET A 1 44.91 24.25 -26.03
CA MET A 1 43.95 23.19 -26.40
C MET A 1 44.11 22.05 -25.41
N SER A 2 43.16 21.91 -24.49
CA SER A 2 43.10 20.78 -23.56
C SER A 2 41.63 20.53 -23.24
N THR A 3 41.10 19.50 -23.88
CA THR A 3 39.73 18.98 -23.74
C THR A 3 39.65 18.12 -22.49
N THR A 4 38.81 18.50 -21.53
CA THR A 4 38.37 17.60 -20.46
C THR A 4 36.91 17.24 -20.68
N SER A 5 36.71 16.00 -21.11
CA SER A 5 35.44 15.31 -21.29
C SER A 5 34.80 15.04 -19.93
N PHE A 6 33.65 15.65 -19.66
CA PHE A 6 32.85 15.36 -18.46
C PHE A 6 31.82 14.27 -18.77
N SER A 7 31.91 13.18 -18.01
CA SER A 7 31.10 11.96 -18.08
C SER A 7 29.59 12.21 -18.09
N SER A 8 28.92 11.83 -19.17
CA SER A 8 27.50 12.13 -19.50
C SER A 8 26.45 11.17 -18.91
N GLY A 9 26.77 10.39 -17.87
CA GLY A 9 25.86 9.34 -17.37
C GLY A 9 25.12 9.61 -16.05
N ARG A 10 25.60 10.54 -15.21
CA ARG A 10 25.24 10.58 -13.76
C ARG A 10 24.35 11.77 -13.34
N SER A 11 23.93 12.63 -14.27
CA SER A 11 23.43 13.99 -13.96
C SER A 11 21.89 14.15 -13.91
N HIS A 12 21.12 13.39 -14.70
CA HIS A 12 19.77 13.87 -15.06
C HIS A 12 18.63 13.56 -14.08
N THR A 13 18.75 12.53 -13.23
CA THR A 13 17.74 12.21 -12.19
C THR A 13 17.93 13.06 -10.93
N LYS A 14 19.16 13.52 -10.66
CA LYS A 14 19.45 14.51 -9.61
C LYS A 14 18.71 15.82 -9.87
N LEU A 15 18.54 16.19 -11.14
CA LEU A 15 17.83 17.41 -11.53
C LEU A 15 16.38 17.45 -10.98
N PHE A 16 15.58 16.38 -11.11
CA PHE A 16 14.17 16.37 -10.65
C PHE A 16 14.03 16.55 -9.14
N GLN A 17 14.82 15.82 -8.37
CA GLN A 17 14.75 15.88 -6.90
C GLN A 17 15.32 17.19 -6.38
N GLU A 18 16.38 17.71 -6.98
CA GLU A 18 16.90 19.04 -6.63
C GLU A 18 15.92 20.16 -6.97
N LEU A 19 15.16 20.03 -8.07
CA LEU A 19 14.12 20.98 -8.50
C LEU A 19 12.91 21.06 -7.55
N GLN A 20 12.56 19.99 -6.83
CA GLN A 20 11.41 19.98 -5.90
C GLN A 20 11.59 20.88 -4.66
N CYS A 21 12.84 21.23 -4.32
CA CYS A 21 13.16 22.21 -3.27
C CYS A 21 13.95 23.39 -3.85
N SER A 22 13.63 23.81 -5.08
CA SER A 22 14.21 24.99 -5.74
C SER A 22 13.18 26.12 -5.81
N PRO A 23 13.59 27.38 -5.54
CA PRO A 23 12.71 28.55 -5.67
C PRO A 23 12.08 28.63 -7.07
N SER A 24 12.88 28.36 -8.12
CA SER A 24 12.45 28.53 -9.51
C SER A 24 11.26 27.67 -9.95
N LEU A 25 11.07 26.48 -9.35
CA LEU A 25 9.94 25.60 -9.66
C LEU A 25 8.78 25.79 -8.69
N MET A 26 9.05 26.11 -7.42
CA MET A 26 8.01 26.25 -6.39
C MET A 26 7.29 27.60 -6.42
N VAL A 27 7.92 28.67 -6.95
CA VAL A 27 7.29 30.00 -7.14
C VAL A 27 6.07 29.93 -8.06
N GLY A 28 5.97 28.93 -8.93
CA GLY A 28 4.81 28.71 -9.80
C GLY A 28 3.60 28.06 -9.12
N LEU A 29 3.78 27.40 -7.96
CA LEU A 29 2.67 26.80 -7.22
C LEU A 29 1.97 27.89 -6.40
N GLN A 30 0.64 27.95 -6.47
CA GLN A 30 -0.10 28.89 -5.61
C GLN A 30 0.02 28.44 -4.15
N GLN A 31 0.29 29.38 -3.23
CA GLN A 31 0.38 29.10 -1.78
C GLN A 31 -0.84 28.31 -1.26
N GLN A 32 -2.02 28.60 -1.80
CA GLN A 32 -3.26 27.88 -1.50
C GLN A 32 -3.18 26.37 -1.83
N GLN A 33 -2.52 25.98 -2.92
CA GLN A 33 -2.37 24.57 -3.30
C GLN A 33 -1.50 23.80 -2.31
N LEU A 34 -0.40 24.40 -1.83
CA LEU A 34 0.45 23.79 -0.80
C LEU A 34 -0.31 23.60 0.51
N ILE A 35 -1.08 24.62 0.92
CA ILE A 35 -1.91 24.55 2.13
C ILE A 35 -2.95 23.43 2.01
N CYS A 36 -3.58 23.27 0.83
CA CYS A 36 -4.50 22.17 0.57
C CYS A 36 -3.82 20.80 0.70
N PHE A 37 -2.63 20.61 0.11
CA PHE A 37 -1.90 19.34 0.24
C PHE A 37 -1.52 19.04 1.69
N LEU A 38 -1.03 20.04 2.41
CA LEU A 38 -0.71 19.91 3.82
C LEU A 38 -1.93 19.51 4.66
N ALA A 39 -3.07 20.18 4.46
CA ALA A 39 -4.30 19.86 5.18
C ALA A 39 -4.79 18.44 4.91
N VAL A 40 -4.78 18.01 3.64
CA VAL A 40 -5.15 16.64 3.25
C VAL A 40 -4.21 15.62 3.90
N ASP A 41 -2.90 15.87 3.90
CA ASP A 41 -1.92 14.95 4.46
C ASP A 41 -2.07 14.78 5.97
N ILE A 42 -2.40 15.85 6.69
CA ILE A 42 -2.70 15.81 8.13
C ILE A 42 -3.98 15.00 8.39
N LEU A 43 -5.05 15.23 7.61
CA LEU A 43 -6.30 14.47 7.76
C LEU A 43 -6.10 12.97 7.49
N LEU A 44 -5.34 12.64 6.43
CA LEU A 44 -4.99 11.25 6.13
C LEU A 44 -4.08 10.65 7.21
N SER A 45 -3.19 11.43 7.80
CA SER A 45 -2.31 11.00 8.89
C SER A 45 -3.10 10.55 10.11
N ILE A 46 -4.03 11.38 10.57
CA ILE A 46 -4.88 11.10 11.72
C ILE A 46 -5.74 9.86 11.48
N THR A 47 -6.39 9.79 10.32
CA THR A 47 -7.29 8.68 9.98
C THR A 47 -6.55 7.36 9.80
N ALA A 48 -5.38 7.36 9.12
CA ALA A 48 -4.55 6.17 8.95
C ALA A 48 -4.01 5.68 10.30
N PHE A 49 -3.51 6.58 11.14
CA PHE A 49 -3.02 6.24 12.47
C PHE A 49 -4.12 5.64 13.35
N ALA A 50 -5.22 6.38 13.56
CA ALA A 50 -6.28 5.98 14.47
C ALA A 50 -6.96 4.68 14.01
N GLY A 51 -7.28 4.59 12.72
CA GLY A 51 -7.94 3.42 12.14
C GLY A 51 -7.09 2.17 12.27
N ASN A 52 -5.80 2.22 11.92
CA ASN A 52 -4.95 1.04 11.96
C ASN A 52 -4.48 0.69 13.38
N PHE A 53 -4.35 1.67 14.28
CA PHE A 53 -4.14 1.40 15.71
C PHE A 53 -5.29 0.59 16.29
N LEU A 54 -6.53 0.99 16.02
CA LEU A 54 -7.73 0.27 16.45
C LEU A 54 -7.75 -1.17 15.91
N ILE A 55 -7.37 -1.37 14.64
CA ILE A 55 -7.26 -2.70 14.04
C ILE A 55 -6.19 -3.55 14.73
N LEU A 56 -5.02 -2.97 15.05
CA LEU A 56 -3.98 -3.70 15.77
C LEU A 56 -4.45 -4.14 17.16
N VAL A 57 -5.16 -3.27 17.90
CA VAL A 57 -5.74 -3.62 19.20
C VAL A 57 -6.80 -4.72 19.05
N ALA A 58 -7.69 -4.62 18.06
CA ALA A 58 -8.70 -5.64 17.81
C ALA A 58 -8.06 -7.00 17.44
N LEU A 59 -7.05 -6.99 16.56
CA LEU A 59 -6.26 -8.16 16.22
C LEU A 59 -5.41 -8.65 17.39
N HIS A 60 -5.13 -7.84 18.41
CA HIS A 60 -4.48 -8.34 19.61
C HIS A 60 -5.39 -9.32 20.35
N LYS A 61 -6.64 -8.89 20.58
CA LYS A 61 -7.67 -9.63 21.33
C LYS A 61 -8.23 -10.84 20.57
N GLU A 62 -8.28 -10.80 19.25
CA GLU A 62 -8.92 -11.85 18.43
C GLU A 62 -8.11 -13.16 18.39
N SER A 63 -8.65 -14.27 18.90
CA SER A 63 -7.96 -15.58 18.94
C SER A 63 -8.43 -16.59 17.90
N SER A 64 -9.56 -16.34 17.22
CA SER A 64 -10.15 -17.29 16.26
C SER A 64 -9.41 -17.35 14.91
N LEU A 65 -8.66 -16.31 14.57
CA LEU A 65 -7.95 -16.23 13.29
C LEU A 65 -6.73 -17.16 13.26
N HIS A 66 -6.52 -17.81 12.12
CA HIS A 66 -5.33 -18.60 11.86
C HIS A 66 -4.06 -17.75 12.10
N PRO A 67 -3.12 -18.18 12.97
CA PRO A 67 -2.01 -17.33 13.41
C PRO A 67 -1.14 -16.74 12.28
N PRO A 68 -0.80 -17.49 11.22
CA PRO A 68 -0.14 -16.96 10.02
C PRO A 68 -0.91 -15.82 9.32
N SER A 69 -2.19 -16.01 9.03
CA SER A 69 -3.01 -14.97 8.38
C SER A 69 -3.14 -13.73 9.27
N LYS A 70 -3.29 -13.95 10.59
CA LYS A 70 -3.31 -12.89 11.60
C LYS A 70 -2.03 -12.06 11.59
N LEU A 71 -0.87 -12.68 11.40
CA LEU A 71 0.41 -11.99 11.27
C LEU A 71 0.46 -11.11 10.01
N LEU A 72 -0.06 -11.57 8.88
CA LEU A 72 -0.14 -10.77 7.66
C LEU A 72 -1.04 -9.53 7.84
N TYR A 73 -2.21 -9.69 8.48
CA TYR A 73 -3.08 -8.56 8.79
C TYR A 73 -2.45 -7.56 9.76
N ARG A 74 -1.72 -8.05 10.77
CA ARG A 74 -0.96 -7.18 11.68
C ARG A 74 0.13 -6.42 10.92
N CYS A 75 0.87 -7.09 10.03
CA CYS A 75 1.90 -6.44 9.21
C CYS A 75 1.31 -5.31 8.36
N LEU A 76 0.17 -5.56 7.68
CA LEU A 76 -0.50 -4.56 6.86
C LEU A 76 -1.01 -3.37 7.70
N ALA A 77 -1.64 -3.64 8.85
CA ALA A 77 -2.05 -2.58 9.77
C ALA A 77 -0.85 -1.80 10.35
N THR A 78 0.28 -2.46 10.61
CA THR A 78 1.52 -1.78 11.06
C THR A 78 2.08 -0.88 9.96
N THR A 79 2.13 -1.32 8.70
CA THR A 79 2.59 -0.45 7.60
C THR A 79 1.71 0.79 7.46
N ASP A 80 0.39 0.62 7.52
CA ASP A 80 -0.56 1.73 7.37
C ASP A 80 -0.56 2.68 8.59
N LEU A 81 -0.38 2.15 9.80
CA LEU A 81 -0.17 2.97 11.00
C LEU A 81 1.08 3.82 10.87
N LEU A 82 2.19 3.25 10.37
CA LEU A 82 3.44 3.98 10.16
C LEU A 82 3.35 5.00 9.02
N VAL A 83 2.48 4.77 8.02
CA VAL A 83 2.16 5.80 7.02
C VAL A 83 1.53 7.00 7.72
N GLY A 84 0.56 6.76 8.60
CA GLY A 84 -0.09 7.79 9.41
C GLY A 84 0.86 8.49 10.39
N LEU A 85 1.77 7.75 11.03
CA LEU A 85 2.63 8.25 12.10
C LEU A 85 3.92 8.92 11.60
N VAL A 86 4.46 8.49 10.46
CA VAL A 86 5.79 8.89 9.99
C VAL A 86 5.74 9.48 8.58
N ALA A 87 5.26 8.73 7.59
CA ALA A 87 5.37 9.15 6.18
C ALA A 87 4.56 10.42 5.87
N LEU A 88 3.31 10.49 6.37
CA LEU A 88 2.44 11.64 6.16
C LEU A 88 2.89 12.89 6.94
N PRO A 89 3.31 12.80 8.22
CA PRO A 89 3.93 13.92 8.92
C PRO A 89 5.22 14.45 8.27
N LEU A 90 6.10 13.57 7.77
CA LEU A 90 7.28 14.00 7.02
C LEU A 90 6.92 14.76 5.73
N ARG A 91 5.82 14.35 5.08
CA ARG A 91 5.30 15.03 3.90
C ARG A 91 4.67 16.39 4.24
N ALA A 92 3.96 16.50 5.36
CA ALA A 92 3.50 17.78 5.88
C ALA A 92 4.69 18.70 6.20
N LEU A 93 5.76 18.18 6.83
CA LEU A 93 6.99 18.93 7.10
C LEU A 93 7.65 19.43 5.82
N TYR A 94 7.66 18.61 4.77
CA TYR A 94 8.13 19.02 3.44
C TYR A 94 7.33 20.24 2.93
N TRP A 95 6.00 20.20 2.93
CA TRP A 95 5.18 21.32 2.49
C TRP A 95 5.38 22.58 3.33
N MET A 96 5.46 22.45 4.67
CA MET A 96 5.75 23.57 5.56
C MET A 96 7.11 24.20 5.26
N SER A 97 8.12 23.36 5.01
CA SER A 97 9.47 23.84 4.68
C SER A 97 9.52 24.60 3.36
N VAL A 98 8.69 24.21 2.38
CA VAL A 98 8.55 24.97 1.12
C VAL A 98 7.86 26.31 1.36
N VAL A 99 6.77 26.34 2.13
CA VAL A 99 6.02 27.58 2.44
C VAL A 99 6.88 28.58 3.22
N GLN A 100 7.73 28.10 4.12
CA GLN A 100 8.63 28.94 4.92
C GLN A 100 9.98 29.21 4.23
N GLU A 101 10.17 28.75 2.99
CA GLU A 101 11.41 28.89 2.23
C GLU A 101 12.65 28.30 2.94
N HIS A 102 12.45 27.33 3.83
CA HIS A 102 13.50 26.57 4.53
C HIS A 102 14.03 25.42 3.64
N TRP A 103 14.82 25.76 2.62
CA TRP A 103 15.25 24.82 1.58
C TRP A 103 16.11 23.64 2.06
N SER A 104 16.90 23.81 3.13
CA SER A 104 17.68 22.71 3.73
C SER A 104 16.75 21.67 4.37
N LEU A 105 15.81 22.12 5.20
CA LEU A 105 14.80 21.29 5.84
C LEU A 105 13.90 20.62 4.80
N CYS A 106 13.55 21.34 3.72
CA CYS A 106 12.80 20.80 2.59
C CYS A 106 13.48 19.55 2.01
N ARG A 107 14.80 19.59 1.77
CA ARG A 107 15.54 18.45 1.20
C ARG A 107 15.52 17.24 2.14
N TYR A 108 15.79 17.43 3.42
CA TYR A 108 15.77 16.34 4.40
C TYR A 108 14.38 15.74 4.59
N ALA A 109 13.36 16.59 4.75
CA ALA A 109 11.97 16.16 4.90
C ALA A 109 11.47 15.40 3.67
N ARG A 110 11.77 15.89 2.46
CA ARG A 110 11.45 15.22 1.21
C ARG A 110 12.11 13.83 1.11
N ASP A 111 13.42 13.76 1.33
CA ASP A 111 14.15 12.50 1.18
C ASP A 111 13.67 11.46 2.21
N ALA A 112 13.43 11.90 3.45
CA ALA A 112 12.83 11.06 4.48
C ALA A 112 11.40 10.61 4.11
N ALA A 113 10.56 11.50 3.58
CA ALA A 113 9.20 11.18 3.13
C ALA A 113 9.20 10.18 1.96
N ILE A 114 10.13 10.30 1.01
CA ILE A 114 10.28 9.37 -0.11
C ILE A 114 10.71 7.99 0.40
N ILE A 115 11.72 7.91 1.26
CA ILE A 115 12.22 6.63 1.78
C ILE A 115 11.12 5.92 2.57
N THR A 116 10.52 6.63 3.53
CA THR A 116 9.47 6.05 4.38
C THR A 116 8.24 5.67 3.57
N GLY A 117 7.80 6.53 2.64
CA GLY A 117 6.69 6.23 1.74
C GLY A 117 6.95 4.98 0.89
N TYR A 118 8.12 4.88 0.24
CA TYR A 118 8.43 3.73 -0.62
C TYR A 118 8.53 2.42 0.15
N VAL A 119 9.24 2.40 1.28
CA VAL A 119 9.37 1.19 2.10
C VAL A 119 7.99 0.71 2.56
N LEU A 120 7.19 1.61 3.14
CA LEU A 120 5.88 1.24 3.70
C LEU A 120 4.88 0.82 2.62
N SER A 121 4.82 1.54 1.49
CA SER A 121 3.92 1.17 0.40
C SER A 121 4.30 -0.16 -0.26
N LEU A 122 5.59 -0.44 -0.45
CA LEU A 122 6.04 -1.72 -1.02
C LEU A 122 5.79 -2.90 -0.07
N VAL A 123 6.10 -2.74 1.21
CA VAL A 123 5.81 -3.78 2.21
C VAL A 123 4.30 -4.02 2.30
N SER A 124 3.49 -2.96 2.32
CA SER A 124 2.02 -3.05 2.28
C SER A 124 1.53 -3.80 1.04
N LEU A 125 2.05 -3.47 -0.14
CA LEU A 125 1.68 -4.13 -1.39
C LEU A 125 2.03 -5.62 -1.39
N MET A 126 3.28 -5.97 -1.04
CA MET A 126 3.72 -7.36 -0.97
C MET A 126 2.93 -8.15 0.09
N THR A 127 2.60 -7.52 1.23
CA THR A 127 1.76 -8.12 2.28
C THR A 127 0.34 -8.36 1.78
N THR A 128 -0.24 -7.40 1.05
CA THR A 128 -1.58 -7.53 0.46
C THR A 128 -1.61 -8.68 -0.56
N THR A 129 -0.59 -8.78 -1.41
CA THR A 129 -0.44 -9.91 -2.34
C THR A 129 -0.26 -11.23 -1.60
N ALA A 130 0.54 -11.27 -0.52
CA ALA A 130 0.68 -12.45 0.31
C ALA A 130 -0.65 -12.86 0.97
N ILE A 131 -1.51 -11.91 1.37
CA ILE A 131 -2.87 -12.19 1.84
C ILE A 131 -3.71 -12.81 0.72
N SER A 132 -3.62 -12.31 -0.53
CA SER A 132 -4.33 -12.91 -1.66
C SER A 132 -3.92 -14.37 -1.91
N VAL A 133 -2.62 -14.66 -1.84
CA VAL A 133 -2.08 -16.03 -1.96
C VAL A 133 -2.48 -16.91 -0.78
N ASP A 134 -2.39 -16.40 0.46
CA ASP A 134 -2.84 -17.11 1.67
C ASP A 134 -4.30 -17.55 1.57
N ARG A 135 -5.17 -16.66 1.05
CA ARG A 135 -6.58 -16.97 0.84
C ARG A 135 -6.82 -18.00 -0.26
N LEU A 136 -6.03 -17.95 -1.34
CA LEU A 136 -6.07 -18.98 -2.37
C LEU A 136 -5.63 -20.35 -1.80
N LEU A 137 -4.55 -20.38 -1.03
CA LEU A 137 -4.05 -21.60 -0.39
C LEU A 137 -5.06 -22.18 0.60
N ALA A 138 -5.71 -21.34 1.40
CA ALA A 138 -6.76 -21.77 2.31
C ALA A 138 -7.94 -22.42 1.58
N LEU A 139 -8.31 -21.90 0.41
CA LEU A 139 -9.37 -22.47 -0.43
C LEU A 139 -8.96 -23.80 -1.08
N LEU A 140 -7.76 -23.87 -1.65
CA LEU A 140 -7.31 -25.04 -2.42
C LEU A 140 -6.88 -26.22 -1.55
N LEU A 141 -6.26 -25.95 -0.40
CA LEU A 141 -5.65 -26.99 0.45
C LEU A 141 -6.56 -27.46 1.59
N GLY A 142 -7.64 -26.73 1.89
CA GLY A 142 -8.64 -27.10 2.90
C GLY A 142 -8.01 -27.50 4.23
N LEU A 143 -8.14 -28.77 4.62
CA LEU A 143 -7.62 -29.29 5.90
C LEU A 143 -6.08 -29.29 5.97
N ARG A 144 -5.38 -29.42 4.83
CA ARG A 144 -3.91 -29.40 4.76
C ARG A 144 -3.31 -27.99 4.89
N TYR A 145 -4.13 -26.95 4.75
CA TYR A 145 -3.68 -25.56 4.82
C TYR A 145 -2.91 -25.26 6.13
N LYS A 146 -3.44 -25.72 7.28
CA LYS A 146 -2.83 -25.50 8.60
C LYS A 146 -1.45 -26.18 8.76
N GLN A 147 -1.19 -27.24 8.00
CA GLN A 147 0.10 -27.95 8.03
C GLN A 147 1.14 -27.26 7.14
N ILE A 148 0.70 -26.66 6.04
CA ILE A 148 1.58 -26.06 5.02
C ILE A 148 1.98 -24.63 5.39
N VAL A 149 1.00 -23.82 5.78
CA VAL A 149 1.19 -22.40 6.13
C VAL A 149 1.40 -22.30 7.63
N THR A 150 2.66 -22.13 8.05
CA THR A 150 3.06 -22.07 9.46
C THR A 150 3.53 -20.68 9.86
N LEU A 151 3.39 -20.35 11.16
CA LEU A 151 3.72 -19.03 11.68
C LEU A 151 5.19 -18.66 11.44
N LYS A 152 6.10 -19.61 11.63
CA LYS A 152 7.55 -19.43 11.42
C LYS A 152 7.86 -19.03 9.97
N ARG A 153 7.24 -19.70 8.99
CA ARG A 153 7.44 -19.41 7.56
C ARG A 153 6.91 -18.02 7.21
N THR A 154 5.72 -17.66 7.69
CA THR A 154 5.13 -16.34 7.44
C THR A 154 5.94 -15.22 8.09
N TYR A 155 6.50 -15.45 9.28
CA TYR A 155 7.40 -14.48 9.92
C TYR A 155 8.64 -14.21 9.07
N ILE A 156 9.31 -15.26 8.57
CA ILE A 156 10.46 -15.12 7.67
C ILE A 156 10.10 -14.31 6.41
N ILE A 157 8.94 -14.58 5.80
CA ILE A 157 8.46 -13.87 4.61
C ILE A 157 8.27 -12.37 4.93
N VAL A 158 7.57 -12.04 6.01
CA VAL A 158 7.33 -10.65 6.40
C VAL A 158 8.64 -9.93 6.71
N THR A 159 9.52 -10.52 7.51
CA THR A 159 10.84 -9.92 7.82
C THR A 159 11.65 -9.69 6.54
N THR A 160 11.61 -10.62 5.59
CA THR A 160 12.25 -10.46 4.28
C THR A 160 11.69 -9.25 3.53
N PHE A 161 10.36 -9.06 3.52
CA PHE A 161 9.76 -7.88 2.89
C PHE A 161 10.27 -6.57 3.51
N TRP A 162 10.34 -6.49 4.83
CA TRP A 162 10.84 -5.29 5.52
C TRP A 162 12.29 -5.00 5.19
N VAL A 163 13.18 -5.97 5.41
CA VAL A 163 14.63 -5.80 5.22
C VAL A 163 14.94 -5.50 3.76
N PHE A 164 14.36 -6.26 2.83
CA PHE A 164 14.66 -6.12 1.42
C PHE A 164 14.19 -4.78 0.85
N ASN A 165 12.96 -4.34 1.18
CA ASN A 165 12.47 -3.04 0.71
C ASN A 165 13.24 -1.88 1.35
N LEU A 166 13.67 -2.00 2.60
CA LEU A 166 14.52 -1.00 3.24
C LEU A 166 15.86 -0.88 2.52
N VAL A 167 16.56 -1.99 2.29
CA VAL A 167 17.87 -2.00 1.61
C VAL A 167 17.78 -1.43 0.19
N ILE A 168 16.80 -1.88 -0.60
CA ILE A 168 16.64 -1.39 -1.98
C ILE A 168 16.27 0.10 -2.02
N THR A 169 15.43 0.56 -1.11
CA THR A 169 15.06 1.98 -1.05
C THR A 169 16.25 2.85 -0.62
N LEU A 170 17.07 2.41 0.32
CA LEU A 170 18.29 3.12 0.71
C LEU A 170 19.37 3.12 -0.39
N SER A 171 19.45 2.04 -1.19
CA SER A 171 20.37 1.94 -2.33
C SER A 171 20.12 3.00 -3.41
N ARG A 172 18.95 3.67 -3.37
CA ARG A 172 18.60 4.82 -4.21
C ARG A 172 19.68 5.90 -4.22
N PHE A 173 20.32 6.16 -3.08
CA PHE A 173 21.38 7.17 -2.96
C PHE A 173 22.63 6.83 -3.78
N LEU A 174 22.85 5.54 -4.07
CA LEU A 174 23.94 5.06 -4.90
C LEU A 174 23.50 4.96 -6.38
N HIS A 175 22.34 4.36 -6.63
CA HIS A 175 21.84 4.05 -7.99
C HIS A 175 20.33 4.22 -8.13
N HIS A 176 19.88 5.45 -8.40
CA HIS A 176 18.47 5.76 -8.65
C HIS A 176 17.74 4.86 -9.67
N PRO A 177 18.31 4.52 -10.85
CA PRO A 177 17.59 3.76 -11.87
C PRO A 177 17.19 2.35 -11.41
N ILE A 178 18.02 1.72 -10.57
CA ILE A 178 17.79 0.36 -10.06
C ILE A 178 16.57 0.34 -9.14
N THR A 179 16.46 1.32 -8.24
CA THR A 179 15.31 1.44 -7.34
C THR A 179 14.00 1.66 -8.11
N PHE A 180 14.02 2.45 -9.18
CA PHE A 180 12.84 2.65 -10.03
C PHE A 180 12.45 1.37 -10.78
N LEU A 181 13.41 0.70 -11.43
CA LEU A 181 13.16 -0.58 -12.11
C LEU A 181 12.56 -1.61 -11.15
N TYR A 182 13.13 -1.73 -9.96
CA TYR A 182 12.62 -2.60 -8.91
C TYR A 182 11.16 -2.28 -8.55
N PHE A 183 10.85 -1.00 -8.31
CA PHE A 183 9.49 -0.57 -7.98
C PHE A 183 8.48 -0.98 -9.07
N TYR A 184 8.83 -0.80 -10.35
CA TYR A 184 7.99 -1.22 -11.47
C TYR A 184 7.76 -2.73 -11.53
N LEU A 185 8.84 -3.51 -11.36
CA LEU A 185 8.78 -4.97 -11.40
C LEU A 185 7.93 -5.51 -10.25
N VAL A 186 8.12 -4.98 -9.04
CA VAL A 186 7.36 -5.41 -7.86
C VAL A 186 5.89 -5.05 -7.99
N ILE A 187 5.55 -3.83 -8.42
CA ILE A 187 4.15 -3.45 -8.61
C ILE A 187 3.48 -4.35 -9.64
N SER A 188 4.10 -4.51 -10.81
CA SER A 188 3.56 -5.35 -11.88
C SER A 188 3.35 -6.79 -11.41
N PHE A 189 4.36 -7.38 -10.77
CA PHE A 189 4.30 -8.75 -10.26
C PHE A 189 3.23 -8.92 -9.17
N CYS A 190 3.14 -7.98 -8.23
CA CYS A 190 2.14 -8.01 -7.17
C CYS A 190 0.70 -7.90 -7.71
N LEU A 191 0.49 -7.04 -8.71
CA LEU A 191 -0.80 -6.90 -9.39
C LEU A 191 -1.16 -8.19 -10.13
N VAL A 192 -0.24 -8.76 -10.92
CA VAL A 192 -0.47 -10.01 -11.65
C VAL A 192 -0.78 -11.16 -10.71
N ILE A 193 -0.01 -11.34 -9.63
CA ILE A 193 -0.29 -12.40 -8.65
C ILE A 193 -1.64 -12.17 -7.97
N SER A 194 -1.97 -10.94 -7.59
CA SER A 194 -3.25 -10.64 -6.95
C SER A 194 -4.42 -10.98 -7.87
N VAL A 195 -4.37 -10.54 -9.15
CA VAL A 195 -5.39 -10.87 -10.17
C VAL A 195 -5.48 -12.38 -10.36
N ALA A 196 -4.36 -13.07 -10.56
CA ALA A 196 -4.35 -14.51 -10.78
C ALA A 196 -4.91 -15.28 -9.58
N SER A 197 -4.57 -14.86 -8.37
CA SER A 197 -5.05 -15.48 -7.13
C SER A 197 -6.56 -15.33 -7.00
N TYR A 198 -7.09 -14.13 -7.20
CA TYR A 198 -8.52 -13.88 -7.12
C TYR A 198 -9.32 -14.49 -8.27
N ALA A 199 -8.77 -14.52 -9.49
CA ALA A 199 -9.35 -15.22 -10.62
C ALA A 199 -9.47 -16.72 -10.33
N LYS A 200 -8.42 -17.35 -9.79
CA LYS A 200 -8.46 -18.75 -9.37
C LYS A 200 -9.46 -18.99 -8.25
N ILE A 201 -9.50 -18.14 -7.22
CA ILE A 201 -10.52 -18.21 -6.17
C ILE A 201 -11.93 -18.20 -6.78
N PHE A 202 -12.19 -17.29 -7.72
CA PHE A 202 -13.48 -17.18 -8.39
C PHE A 202 -13.82 -18.44 -9.20
N CYS A 203 -12.89 -18.92 -10.03
CA CYS A 203 -13.08 -20.12 -10.84
C CYS A 203 -13.33 -21.36 -9.98
N THR A 204 -12.54 -21.57 -8.92
CA THR A 204 -12.69 -22.69 -7.99
C THR A 204 -14.04 -22.64 -7.28
N LEU A 205 -14.47 -21.47 -6.81
CA LEU A 205 -15.79 -21.31 -6.19
C LEU A 205 -16.93 -21.58 -7.18
N ARG A 206 -16.81 -21.13 -8.43
CA ARG A 206 -17.78 -21.42 -9.50
C ARG A 206 -17.87 -22.91 -9.80
N TYR A 207 -16.72 -23.58 -9.87
CA TYR A 207 -16.63 -25.02 -10.12
C TYR A 207 -17.32 -25.82 -9.01
N HIS A 208 -17.01 -25.54 -7.74
CA HIS A 208 -17.68 -26.19 -6.61
C HIS A 208 -19.19 -25.92 -6.58
N GLN A 209 -19.63 -24.73 -6.98
CA GLN A 209 -21.05 -24.42 -7.08
C GLN A 209 -21.74 -25.21 -8.19
N ALA A 210 -21.12 -25.38 -9.35
CA ALA A 210 -21.67 -26.20 -10.43
C ALA A 210 -21.83 -27.65 -9.98
N GLN A 211 -20.81 -28.21 -9.32
CA GLN A 211 -20.82 -29.58 -8.82
C GLN A 211 -21.87 -29.82 -7.71
N VAL A 212 -22.05 -28.88 -6.78
CA VAL A 212 -23.07 -28.99 -5.72
C VAL A 212 -24.50 -28.82 -6.27
N ARG A 213 -24.67 -28.05 -7.36
CA ARG A 213 -25.97 -27.85 -8.01
C ARG A 213 -26.48 -29.11 -8.71
N ASP A 214 -25.58 -29.98 -9.15
CA ASP A 214 -25.91 -31.29 -9.73
C ASP A 214 -26.21 -32.36 -8.66
N GLN A 215 -25.82 -32.14 -7.39
CA GLN A 215 -25.94 -33.15 -6.33
C GLN A 215 -27.08 -32.95 -5.31
N GLN A 216 -27.76 -31.79 -5.20
CA GLN A 216 -28.80 -31.62 -4.16
C GLN A 216 -29.88 -30.54 -4.40
N GLN A 217 -31.13 -30.93 -4.10
CA GLN A 217 -32.35 -30.11 -4.10
C GLN A 217 -32.60 -29.56 -2.67
N LEU A 218 -32.20 -28.30 -2.37
CA LEU A 218 -32.79 -27.50 -1.29
C LEU A 218 -32.46 -26.00 -1.44
N SER A 219 -33.50 -25.16 -1.53
CA SER A 219 -33.46 -23.73 -1.88
C SER A 219 -32.71 -22.83 -0.87
N GLN A 220 -32.60 -23.24 0.39
CA GLN A 220 -32.04 -22.42 1.47
C GLN A 220 -30.50 -22.47 1.56
N THR A 221 -29.91 -23.65 1.30
CA THR A 221 -28.44 -23.84 1.24
C THR A 221 -27.83 -23.08 0.05
N ASN A 222 -28.55 -23.03 -1.07
CA ASN A 222 -28.14 -22.31 -2.27
C ASN A 222 -28.13 -20.78 -2.06
N ALA A 223 -29.12 -20.23 -1.36
CA ALA A 223 -29.16 -18.80 -1.03
C ALA A 223 -28.01 -18.39 -0.09
N LEU A 224 -27.73 -19.18 0.96
CA LEU A 224 -26.62 -18.95 1.90
C LEU A 224 -25.23 -19.09 1.24
N ASN A 225 -25.09 -20.04 0.32
CA ASN A 225 -23.85 -20.25 -0.44
C ASN A 225 -23.64 -19.13 -1.49
N MET A 226 -24.72 -18.65 -2.11
CA MET A 226 -24.68 -17.52 -3.04
C MET A 226 -24.37 -16.20 -2.32
N ALA A 227 -24.92 -15.97 -1.12
CA ALA A 227 -24.60 -14.81 -0.31
C ALA A 227 -23.11 -14.80 0.13
N ARG A 228 -22.57 -15.95 0.57
CA ARG A 228 -21.13 -16.09 0.90
C ARG A 228 -20.24 -15.87 -0.32
N PHE A 229 -20.63 -16.42 -1.47
CA PHE A 229 -19.93 -16.23 -2.74
C PHE A 229 -19.92 -14.77 -3.17
N ARG A 230 -21.09 -14.12 -3.20
CA ARG A 230 -21.23 -12.70 -3.52
C ARG A 230 -20.35 -11.86 -2.60
N LYS A 231 -20.40 -12.10 -1.29
CA LYS A 231 -19.54 -11.39 -0.33
C LYS A 231 -18.05 -11.56 -0.62
N ALA A 232 -17.60 -12.78 -0.95
CA ALA A 232 -16.20 -13.05 -1.29
C ALA A 232 -15.76 -12.35 -2.59
N VAL A 233 -16.61 -12.37 -3.63
CA VAL A 233 -16.34 -11.73 -4.93
C VAL A 233 -16.32 -10.21 -4.83
N TYR A 234 -17.34 -9.61 -4.20
CA TYR A 234 -17.36 -8.16 -4.00
C TYR A 234 -16.18 -7.69 -3.15
N SER A 235 -15.82 -8.44 -2.10
CA SER A 235 -14.65 -8.11 -1.29
C SER A 235 -13.34 -8.21 -2.08
N ALA A 236 -13.19 -9.20 -2.97
CA ALA A 236 -12.03 -9.34 -3.84
C ALA A 236 -11.94 -8.22 -4.89
N LEU A 237 -13.05 -7.91 -5.55
CA LEU A 237 -13.14 -6.83 -6.55
C LEU A 237 -12.83 -5.47 -5.93
N TRP A 238 -13.32 -5.19 -4.72
CA TRP A 238 -12.99 -3.96 -4.01
C TRP A 238 -11.51 -3.86 -3.67
N VAL A 239 -10.90 -4.91 -3.12
CA VAL A 239 -9.45 -4.91 -2.83
C VAL A 239 -8.63 -4.68 -4.10
N GLN A 240 -9.01 -5.35 -5.20
CA GLN A 240 -8.33 -5.18 -6.48
C GLN A 240 -8.54 -3.78 -7.08
N LEU A 241 -9.75 -3.22 -6.95
CA LEU A 241 -10.05 -1.86 -7.39
C LEU A 241 -9.23 -0.84 -6.61
N VAL A 242 -9.16 -0.95 -5.28
CA VAL A 242 -8.33 -0.06 -4.45
C VAL A 242 -6.85 -0.18 -4.85
N LEU A 243 -6.33 -1.39 -5.04
CA LEU A 243 -4.95 -1.59 -5.50
C LEU A 243 -4.68 -0.91 -6.86
N VAL A 244 -5.59 -1.05 -7.82
CA VAL A 244 -5.44 -0.42 -9.14
C VAL A 244 -5.50 1.10 -9.02
N VAL A 245 -6.53 1.65 -8.35
CA VAL A 245 -6.74 3.09 -8.22
C VAL A 245 -5.60 3.77 -7.45
N CYS A 246 -5.04 3.12 -6.43
CA CYS A 246 -4.01 3.71 -5.59
C CYS A 246 -2.59 3.58 -6.19
N TYR A 247 -2.27 2.48 -6.88
CA TYR A 247 -0.89 2.22 -7.35
C TYR A 247 -0.67 2.57 -8.82
N VAL A 248 -1.70 2.50 -9.69
CA VAL A 248 -1.54 2.83 -11.12
C VAL A 248 -1.15 4.28 -11.36
N PRO A 249 -1.70 5.31 -10.67
CA PRO A 249 -1.28 6.69 -10.88
C PRO A 249 0.20 6.92 -10.59
N VAL A 250 0.73 6.32 -9.51
CA VAL A 250 2.16 6.42 -9.17
C VAL A 250 3.00 5.66 -10.21
N TYR A 251 2.53 4.50 -10.66
CA TYR A 251 3.18 3.71 -11.70
C TYR A 251 3.29 4.51 -13.02
N THR A 252 2.19 5.06 -13.53
CA THR A 252 2.17 5.79 -14.81
C THR A 252 3.00 7.07 -14.75
N LEU A 253 2.94 7.82 -13.65
CA LEU A 253 3.73 9.04 -13.50
C LEU A 253 5.22 8.79 -13.48
N THR A 254 5.64 7.70 -12.82
CA THR A 254 7.05 7.32 -12.83
C THR A 254 7.51 7.03 -14.27
N VAL A 255 6.67 6.34 -15.07
CA VAL A 255 6.99 6.03 -16.49
C VAL A 255 7.14 7.33 -17.27
N VAL A 256 6.18 8.25 -17.13
CA VAL A 256 6.22 9.56 -17.79
C VAL A 256 7.48 10.34 -17.41
N ILE A 257 7.85 10.40 -16.13
CA ILE A 257 9.07 11.09 -15.65
C ILE A 257 10.32 10.48 -16.31
N THR A 258 10.42 9.15 -16.33
CA THR A 258 11.61 8.46 -16.87
C THR A 258 11.76 8.61 -18.39
N HIS A 259 10.65 8.60 -19.15
CA HIS A 259 10.69 8.68 -20.60
C HIS A 259 10.76 10.12 -21.13
N THR A 260 9.98 11.05 -20.57
CA THR A 260 9.90 12.40 -21.12
C THR A 260 11.09 13.25 -20.72
N LYS A 261 11.73 12.95 -19.57
CA LYS A 261 12.83 13.74 -18.98
C LYS A 261 12.51 15.25 -18.87
N LYS A 262 11.23 15.62 -18.94
CA LYS A 262 10.73 16.99 -18.85
C LYS A 262 10.15 17.19 -17.47
N TYR A 263 10.53 18.30 -16.87
CA TYR A 263 10.10 18.67 -15.52
C TYR A 263 9.19 19.89 -15.63
N SER A 264 7.99 19.77 -15.07
CA SER A 264 6.99 20.84 -15.08
C SER A 264 6.27 20.89 -13.74
N LEU A 265 5.69 22.06 -13.46
CA LEU A 265 4.84 22.28 -12.30
C LEU A 265 3.69 21.27 -12.24
N LEU A 266 3.06 21.01 -13.39
CA LEU A 266 1.98 20.04 -13.53
C LEU A 266 2.42 18.65 -13.02
N LEU A 267 3.63 18.22 -13.36
CA LEU A 267 4.14 16.91 -12.96
C LEU A 267 4.32 16.80 -11.44
N VAL A 268 4.74 17.87 -10.76
CA VAL A 268 4.83 17.92 -9.29
C VAL A 268 3.46 17.83 -8.65
N VAL A 269 2.47 18.57 -9.19
CA VAL A 269 1.08 18.52 -8.72
C VAL A 269 0.50 17.11 -8.92
N THR A 270 0.66 16.52 -10.11
CA THR A 270 0.14 15.18 -10.39
C THR A 270 0.81 14.11 -9.54
N TRP A 271 2.14 14.22 -9.29
CA TRP A 271 2.85 13.35 -8.36
C TRP A 271 2.28 13.45 -6.94
N SER A 272 2.03 14.67 -6.46
CA SER A 272 1.48 14.91 -5.13
C SER A 272 0.08 14.29 -4.99
N VAL A 273 -0.77 14.46 -6.00
CA VAL A 273 -2.10 13.84 -6.06
C VAL A 273 -1.99 12.32 -6.07
N ALA A 274 -1.07 11.73 -6.84
CA ALA A 274 -0.87 10.28 -6.87
C ALA A 274 -0.41 9.72 -5.52
N VAL A 275 0.45 10.44 -4.78
CA VAL A 275 0.86 10.04 -3.42
C VAL A 275 -0.31 10.14 -2.43
N ILE A 276 -1.18 11.14 -2.57
CA ILE A 276 -2.42 11.24 -1.78
C ILE A 276 -3.35 10.06 -2.06
N LEU A 277 -3.56 9.72 -3.34
CA LEU A 277 -4.34 8.54 -3.75
C LEU A 277 -3.75 7.24 -3.21
N LEU A 278 -2.42 7.12 -3.22
CA LEU A 278 -1.74 5.97 -2.63
C LEU A 278 -1.95 5.93 -1.10
N SER A 279 -1.86 7.08 -0.42
CA SER A 279 -2.04 7.19 1.03
C SER A 279 -3.47 6.91 1.49
N LEU A 280 -4.46 7.18 0.64
CA LEU A 280 -5.86 6.78 0.88
C LEU A 280 -6.02 5.27 1.02
N ASN A 281 -5.16 4.45 0.40
CA ASN A 281 -5.19 2.99 0.61
C ASN A 281 -5.05 2.64 2.09
N SER A 282 -4.13 3.31 2.79
CA SER A 282 -3.85 3.08 4.21
C SER A 282 -5.00 3.50 5.14
N THR A 283 -5.79 4.50 4.75
CA THR A 283 -6.97 4.94 5.52
C THR A 283 -8.19 4.05 5.27
N LEU A 284 -8.30 3.46 4.08
CA LEU A 284 -9.41 2.58 3.69
C LEU A 284 -9.27 1.16 4.24
N ASN A 285 -8.06 0.69 4.51
CA ASN A 285 -7.80 -0.68 5.00
C ASN A 285 -8.58 -1.05 6.28
N PRO A 286 -8.66 -0.22 7.33
CA PRO A 286 -9.53 -0.46 8.50
C PRO A 286 -10.99 -0.76 8.16
N PHE A 287 -11.58 -0.01 7.24
CA PHE A 287 -12.95 -0.22 6.79
C PHE A 287 -13.09 -1.54 6.02
N LEU A 288 -12.10 -1.86 5.19
CA LEU A 288 -12.05 -3.13 4.46
C LEU A 288 -11.95 -4.32 5.41
N TYR A 289 -11.15 -4.26 6.49
CA TYR A 289 -11.09 -5.34 7.48
C TYR A 289 -12.42 -5.55 8.19
N CYS A 290 -13.02 -4.47 8.69
CA CYS A 290 -14.31 -4.53 9.39
C CYS A 290 -15.44 -5.01 8.47
N TRP A 291 -15.40 -4.71 7.17
CA TRP A 291 -16.37 -5.22 6.21
C TRP A 291 -16.13 -6.70 5.89
N ARG A 292 -14.87 -7.09 5.66
CA ARG A 292 -14.50 -8.42 5.16
C ARG A 292 -14.52 -9.48 6.25
N ILE A 293 -14.03 -9.18 7.44
CA ILE A 293 -13.76 -10.16 8.51
C ILE A 293 -14.71 -9.89 9.68
N SER A 294 -15.67 -10.79 9.87
CA SER A 294 -16.70 -10.67 10.93
C SER A 294 -16.09 -10.63 12.32
N GLU A 295 -15.05 -11.42 12.52
CA GLU A 295 -14.32 -11.60 13.78
C GLU A 295 -13.62 -10.29 14.16
N VAL A 296 -12.88 -9.70 13.22
CA VAL A 296 -12.25 -8.38 13.41
C VAL A 296 -13.30 -7.30 13.67
N ARG A 297 -14.42 -7.29 12.93
CA ARG A 297 -15.50 -6.33 13.17
C ARG A 297 -16.08 -6.44 14.58
N GLN A 298 -16.28 -7.67 15.07
CA GLN A 298 -16.78 -7.91 16.43
C GLN A 298 -15.75 -7.45 17.47
N ALA A 299 -14.48 -7.78 17.28
CA ALA A 299 -13.39 -7.36 18.15
C ALA A 299 -13.23 -5.82 18.19
N VAL A 300 -13.39 -5.13 17.05
CA VAL A 300 -13.41 -3.66 16.97
C VAL A 300 -14.59 -3.08 17.74
N LYS A 301 -15.81 -3.59 17.52
CA LYS A 301 -17.00 -3.13 18.27
C LYS A 301 -16.85 -3.30 19.77
N GLN A 302 -16.30 -4.43 20.22
CA GLN A 302 -16.03 -4.67 21.64
C GLN A 302 -14.98 -3.70 22.19
N THR A 303 -13.92 -3.44 21.42
CA THR A 303 -12.86 -2.51 21.82
C THR A 303 -13.39 -1.08 21.95
N ILE A 304 -14.20 -0.61 20.99
CA ILE A 304 -14.84 0.71 21.06
C ILE A 304 -15.77 0.77 22.28
N ARG A 305 -16.59 -0.26 22.51
CA ARG A 305 -17.51 -0.30 23.66
C ARG A 305 -16.76 -0.26 24.99
N GLN A 306 -15.63 -0.94 25.12
CA GLN A 306 -14.79 -0.91 26.32
C GLN A 306 -14.04 0.41 26.53
N ALA A 307 -13.84 1.21 25.48
CA ALA A 307 -13.17 2.50 25.57
C ALA A 307 -14.14 3.66 25.84
N LEU A 308 -15.43 3.49 25.50
CA LEU A 308 -16.50 4.46 25.69
C LEU A 308 -17.36 4.18 26.95
N CYS A 309 -17.14 3.07 27.63
CA CYS A 309 -17.74 2.73 28.92
C CYS A 309 -16.67 2.86 30.01
#